data_AF-A0A1J4LQS8-F1
#
_entry.id   AF-A0A1J4LQS8-F1
#
_cell.length_a   1.000
_cell.length_b   1.000
_cell.length_c   1.000
_cell.angle_alpha   90.00
_cell.angle_beta   90.00
_cell.angle_gamma   90.00
#
_symmetry.space_group_name_H-M   'P 1'
#
loop_
_entity.id
_entity.type
_entity.pdbx_description
1 polymer ?
#
loop_
_entity_poly.entity_id
_entity_poly.type
_entity_poly.pdbx_seq_one_letter_code
_entity_poly.pdbx_strand_id
1 'polypeptide(L)'
;MTSNSHTKSSDTDRTGPVPTAVVCFDRDHTVSVNPHPDREAVPLSWVKYLAHEVPEVDVWATGNQTLREEASIPGISEAISCWRYLTLPEDPMQFHSQVPVAARLPGRREGLRLIQAIYDQLATSSETYRLIVVDDVDLSDLEPDGWTHYLPWDFVDAVEAGTASIDLPVPLEQPTNVLLTGPECPETYPSVDFDRPGPLQHQ
;
A
#
# COMPACT_ATOMS: atom_id res chain seq x y z
N MET A 1 -16.93 -37.20 28.78
CA MET A 1 -17.12 -35.78 28.46
C MET A 1 -15.76 -35.11 28.57
N THR A 2 -15.00 -35.10 27.48
CA THR A 2 -13.67 -34.49 27.41
C THR A 2 -13.84 -33.13 26.75
N SER A 3 -13.78 -32.07 27.54
CA SER A 3 -13.78 -30.69 27.06
C SER A 3 -12.42 -30.39 26.46
N ASN A 4 -12.32 -30.38 25.12
CA ASN A 4 -11.17 -29.81 24.42
C ASN A 4 -11.31 -28.29 24.42
N SER A 5 -10.61 -27.65 25.34
CA SER A 5 -10.26 -26.23 25.28
C SER A 5 -9.49 -25.96 24.00
N HIS A 6 -10.15 -25.32 23.03
CA HIS A 6 -9.48 -24.72 21.87
C HIS A 6 -8.66 -23.53 22.37
N THR A 7 -7.38 -23.75 22.59
CA THR A 7 -6.37 -22.71 22.65
C THR A 7 -6.35 -21.99 21.31
N LYS A 8 -6.92 -20.78 21.26
CA LYS A 8 -6.61 -19.80 20.22
C LYS A 8 -5.11 -19.48 20.31
N SER A 9 -4.30 -20.06 19.42
CA SER A 9 -2.97 -19.57 19.09
C SER A 9 -3.19 -18.26 18.32
N SER A 10 -3.20 -17.10 18.97
CA SER A 10 -2.06 -16.27 19.36
C SER A 10 -1.16 -15.93 18.17
N ASP A 11 -1.23 -14.65 17.80
CA ASP A 11 -0.27 -13.90 16.98
C ASP A 11 0.20 -14.58 15.70
N THR A 12 -0.43 -14.20 14.60
CA THR A 12 0.28 -14.06 13.32
C THR A 12 1.40 -13.03 13.53
N ASP A 13 2.54 -13.55 14.02
CA ASP A 13 3.76 -12.85 14.38
C ASP A 13 4.29 -12.06 13.18
N ARG A 14 3.90 -10.78 13.12
CA ARG A 14 4.62 -9.79 12.36
C ARG A 14 5.81 -9.38 13.23
N THR A 15 7.01 -9.67 12.76
CA THR A 15 8.25 -9.34 13.48
C THR A 15 8.58 -7.83 13.49
N GLY A 16 7.68 -6.97 12.99
CA GLY A 16 7.86 -5.52 12.93
C GLY A 16 6.57 -4.74 13.29
N PRO A 17 6.70 -3.53 13.83
CA PRO A 17 5.56 -2.68 14.21
C PRO A 17 4.72 -2.26 13.00
N VAL A 18 3.45 -1.91 13.24
CA VAL A 18 2.59 -1.24 12.23
C VAL A 18 3.27 0.07 11.78
N PRO A 19 3.24 0.43 10.49
CA PRO A 19 3.82 1.69 10.05
C PRO A 19 3.14 2.87 10.74
N THR A 20 3.88 3.97 10.91
CA THR A 20 3.32 5.22 11.44
C THR A 20 2.44 5.94 10.41
N ALA A 21 2.61 5.65 9.11
CA ALA A 21 1.77 6.15 8.04
C ALA A 21 1.66 5.16 6.87
N VAL A 22 0.50 5.19 6.21
CA VAL A 22 0.23 4.50 4.95
C VAL A 22 -0.10 5.57 3.91
N VAL A 23 0.67 5.64 2.83
CA VAL A 23 0.53 6.66 1.79
C VAL A 23 0.17 6.02 0.47
N CYS A 24 -0.93 6.47 -0.11
CA CYS A 24 -1.42 6.00 -1.41
C CYS A 24 -1.22 7.09 -2.46
N PHE A 25 -0.57 6.75 -3.57
CA PHE A 25 -0.39 7.66 -4.71
C PHE A 25 -1.15 7.17 -5.92
N ASP A 26 -1.96 8.04 -6.53
CA ASP A 26 -2.33 7.87 -7.93
C ASP A 26 -1.12 8.08 -8.85
N ARG A 27 -1.22 7.60 -10.10
CA ARG A 27 -0.21 7.84 -11.10
C ARG A 27 -0.55 9.05 -11.98
N ASP A 28 -1.73 9.01 -12.58
CA ASP A 28 -2.06 9.86 -13.70
C ASP A 28 -2.37 11.26 -13.17
N HIS A 29 -1.74 12.26 -13.79
CA HIS A 29 -1.73 13.65 -13.34
C HIS A 29 -1.22 13.90 -11.92
N THR A 30 -0.60 12.90 -11.29
CA THR A 30 -0.23 12.93 -9.87
C THR A 30 1.28 12.93 -9.68
N VAL A 31 1.99 12.00 -10.32
CA VAL A 31 3.45 11.87 -10.18
C VAL A 31 4.19 12.38 -11.41
N SER A 32 5.46 12.73 -11.26
CA SER A 32 6.28 13.37 -12.30
C SER A 32 6.48 12.56 -13.59
N VAL A 33 6.20 11.25 -13.58
CA VAL A 33 6.23 10.39 -14.78
C VAL A 33 4.94 10.44 -15.60
N ASN A 34 3.87 11.04 -15.05
CA ASN A 34 2.68 11.44 -15.79
C ASN A 34 2.02 12.66 -15.12
N PRO A 35 2.64 13.83 -15.22
CA PRO A 35 2.20 15.02 -14.52
C PRO A 35 0.91 15.59 -15.13
N HIS A 36 0.18 16.37 -14.33
CA HIS A 36 -0.86 17.25 -14.85
C HIS A 36 -0.22 18.29 -15.79
N PRO A 37 -0.84 18.67 -16.93
CA PRO A 37 -0.21 19.58 -17.90
C PRO A 37 0.14 20.97 -17.33
N ASP A 38 -0.69 21.47 -16.41
CA ASP A 38 -0.60 22.85 -15.90
C ASP A 38 -0.39 22.95 -14.38
N ARG A 39 -0.06 21.85 -13.71
CA ARG A 39 0.10 21.81 -12.25
C ARG A 39 1.36 21.05 -11.87
N GLU A 40 1.89 21.36 -10.70
CA GLU A 40 3.01 20.63 -10.14
C GLU A 40 2.61 19.20 -9.80
N ALA A 41 3.55 18.28 -10.00
CA ALA A 41 3.36 16.86 -9.78
C ALA A 41 4.36 16.37 -8.74
N VAL A 42 3.96 15.38 -7.94
CA VAL A 42 4.82 14.77 -6.93
C VAL A 42 6.02 14.12 -7.64
N PRO A 43 7.26 14.48 -7.27
CA PRO A 43 8.43 13.83 -7.84
C PRO A 43 8.41 12.32 -7.58
N LEU A 44 8.61 11.50 -8.61
CA LEU A 44 8.68 10.03 -8.44
C LEU A 44 9.75 9.63 -7.41
N SER A 45 10.81 10.42 -7.28
CA SER A 45 11.84 10.22 -6.25
C SER A 45 11.32 10.35 -4.82
N TRP A 46 10.31 11.19 -4.57
CA TRP A 46 9.69 11.30 -3.25
C TRP A 46 8.91 10.03 -2.92
N VAL A 47 8.13 9.53 -3.89
CA VAL A 47 7.40 8.26 -3.74
C VAL A 47 8.37 7.12 -3.43
N LYS A 48 9.48 7.02 -4.17
CA LYS A 48 10.51 6.01 -3.93
C LYS A 48 11.20 6.17 -2.59
N TYR A 49 11.55 7.40 -2.21
CA TYR A 49 12.19 7.65 -0.92
C TYR A 49 11.28 7.21 0.24
N LEU A 50 10.00 7.58 0.22
CA LEU A 50 9.04 7.13 1.23
C LEU A 50 8.93 5.61 1.28
N ALA A 51 8.87 4.96 0.13
CA ALA A 51 8.66 3.51 0.05
C ALA A 51 9.87 2.69 0.51
N HIS A 52 11.09 3.20 0.28
CA HIS A 52 12.31 2.39 0.37
C HIS A 52 13.29 2.86 1.45
N GLU A 53 13.22 4.14 1.85
CA GLU A 53 14.17 4.76 2.78
C GLU A 53 13.54 5.20 4.10
N VAL A 54 12.20 5.14 4.23
CA VAL A 54 11.47 5.49 5.46
C VAL A 54 10.80 4.24 6.04
N PRO A 55 11.44 3.51 6.97
CA PRO A 55 10.97 2.21 7.46
C PRO A 55 9.59 2.24 8.11
N GLU A 56 9.17 3.39 8.64
CA GLU A 56 7.90 3.57 9.33
C GLU A 56 6.76 4.01 8.40
N VAL A 57 6.95 3.97 7.08
CA VAL A 57 5.97 4.38 6.07
C VAL A 57 5.77 3.26 5.06
N ASP A 58 4.52 2.85 4.89
CA ASP A 58 4.15 1.97 3.77
C ASP A 58 3.54 2.80 2.64
N VAL A 59 3.92 2.48 1.39
CA VAL A 59 3.50 3.22 0.19
C VAL A 59 2.79 2.30 -0.80
N TRP A 60 1.67 2.76 -1.36
CA TRP A 60 0.84 1.98 -2.28
C TRP A 60 0.53 2.76 -3.57
N ALA A 61 0.53 2.05 -4.69
CA ALA A 61 0.03 2.55 -5.97
C ALA A 61 -1.49 2.38 -6.06
N THR A 62 -2.23 3.50 -6.01
CA THR A 62 -3.67 3.55 -6.24
C THR A 62 -3.98 4.03 -7.66
N GLY A 63 -5.11 3.62 -8.25
CA GLY A 63 -5.44 3.98 -9.64
C GLY A 63 -4.62 3.27 -10.71
N ASN A 64 -3.91 4.00 -11.59
CA ASN A 64 -3.18 3.39 -12.70
C ASN A 64 -1.94 2.60 -12.20
N GLN A 65 -2.03 1.28 -12.37
CA GLN A 65 -1.09 0.32 -11.79
C GLN A 65 0.30 0.31 -12.44
N THR A 66 0.56 1.12 -13.47
CA THR A 66 1.93 1.30 -13.99
C THR A 66 2.87 1.90 -12.93
N LEU A 67 2.36 2.69 -11.98
CA LEU A 67 3.17 3.25 -10.90
C LEU A 67 3.82 2.18 -10.02
N ARG A 68 3.16 1.02 -9.87
CA ARG A 68 3.69 -0.16 -9.17
C ARG A 68 5.08 -0.53 -9.65
N GLU A 69 5.26 -0.51 -10.97
CA GLU A 69 6.51 -0.86 -11.65
C GLU A 69 7.48 0.33 -11.65
N GLU A 70 6.99 1.54 -11.92
CA GLU A 70 7.82 2.75 -11.96
C GLU A 70 8.47 3.07 -10.59
N ALA A 71 7.74 2.84 -9.50
CA ALA A 71 8.16 3.11 -8.12
C ALA A 71 8.61 1.87 -7.33
N SER A 72 8.38 0.67 -7.87
CA SER A 72 8.64 -0.60 -7.17
C SER A 72 7.88 -0.72 -5.83
N ILE A 73 6.60 -0.35 -5.84
CA ILE A 73 5.70 -0.36 -4.67
C ILE A 73 4.53 -1.31 -4.93
N PRO A 74 3.83 -1.84 -3.91
CA PRO A 74 2.65 -2.68 -4.11
C PRO A 74 1.46 -1.89 -4.69
N GLY A 75 0.57 -2.59 -5.40
CA GLY A 75 -0.65 -2.05 -5.98
C GLY A 75 -1.94 -2.72 -5.44
N ILE A 76 -3.06 -2.48 -6.12
CA ILE A 76 -4.37 -2.99 -5.72
C ILE A 76 -4.46 -4.52 -5.78
N SER A 77 -3.79 -5.16 -6.74
CA SER A 77 -3.74 -6.63 -6.83
C SER A 77 -3.02 -7.25 -5.64
N GLU A 78 -1.94 -6.62 -5.19
CA GLU A 78 -1.20 -7.00 -3.98
C GLU A 78 -2.06 -6.76 -2.73
N ALA A 79 -2.83 -5.68 -2.67
CA ALA A 79 -3.77 -5.43 -1.57
C ALA A 79 -4.85 -6.53 -1.49
N ILE A 80 -5.46 -6.92 -2.62
CA ILE A 80 -6.41 -8.04 -2.66
C ILE A 80 -5.76 -9.34 -2.15
N SER A 81 -4.54 -9.61 -2.58
CA SER A 81 -3.80 -10.81 -2.18
C SER A 81 -3.51 -10.80 -0.67
N CYS A 82 -3.09 -9.66 -0.13
CA CYS A 82 -2.85 -9.47 1.30
C CYS A 82 -4.14 -9.64 2.11
N TRP A 83 -5.23 -8.99 1.69
CA TRP A 83 -6.53 -9.14 2.34
C TRP A 83 -7.00 -10.59 2.35
N ARG A 84 -6.86 -11.31 1.23
CA ARG A 84 -7.15 -12.75 1.18
C ARG A 84 -6.29 -13.51 2.19
N TYR A 85 -4.99 -13.27 2.23
CA TYR A 85 -4.11 -13.93 3.20
C TYR A 85 -4.56 -13.70 4.65
N LEU A 86 -4.98 -12.48 5.00
CA LEU A 86 -5.43 -12.12 6.35
C LEU A 86 -6.82 -12.66 6.70
N THR A 87 -7.67 -12.91 5.71
CA THR A 87 -9.09 -13.27 5.92
C THR A 87 -9.48 -14.65 5.44
N LEU A 88 -8.55 -15.37 4.80
CA LEU A 88 -8.77 -16.74 4.33
C LEU A 88 -9.17 -17.62 5.52
N PRO A 89 -10.30 -18.35 5.43
CA PRO A 89 -10.63 -19.35 6.43
C PRO A 89 -9.58 -20.47 6.44
N GLU A 90 -9.54 -21.23 7.54
CA GLU A 90 -8.61 -22.36 7.72
C GLU A 90 -8.67 -23.42 6.59
N ASP A 91 -9.76 -23.44 5.79
CA ASP A 91 -9.90 -24.25 4.57
C ASP A 91 -9.94 -23.38 3.29
N PRO A 92 -8.80 -23.24 2.58
CA PRO A 92 -8.68 -22.48 1.34
C PRO A 92 -9.53 -23.03 0.18
N MET A 93 -9.82 -24.34 0.17
CA MET A 93 -10.54 -24.98 -0.94
C MET A 93 -12.02 -24.56 -0.98
N GLN A 94 -12.62 -24.36 0.19
CA GLN A 94 -13.98 -23.87 0.30
C GLN A 94 -14.09 -22.41 -0.16
N PHE A 95 -13.09 -21.58 0.15
CA PHE A 95 -13.05 -20.17 -0.23
C PHE A 95 -12.90 -19.98 -1.74
N HIS A 96 -12.01 -20.72 -2.40
CA HIS A 96 -11.81 -20.64 -3.85
C HIS A 96 -13.06 -21.00 -4.66
N SER A 97 -13.96 -21.83 -4.13
CA SER A 97 -15.23 -22.15 -4.79
C SER A 97 -16.27 -21.02 -4.77
N GLN A 98 -16.07 -20.01 -3.91
CA GLN A 98 -17.03 -18.93 -3.65
C GLN A 98 -16.62 -17.59 -4.26
N VAL A 99 -15.36 -17.43 -4.66
CA VAL A 99 -14.85 -16.20 -5.28
C VAL A 99 -15.10 -16.26 -6.79
N PRO A 100 -15.93 -15.38 -7.37
CA PRO A 100 -16.13 -15.35 -8.82
C PRO A 100 -14.82 -15.06 -9.54
N VAL A 101 -14.46 -15.91 -10.50
CA VAL A 101 -13.23 -15.81 -11.32
C VAL A 101 -13.14 -14.49 -12.11
N ALA A 102 -14.26 -13.77 -12.26
CA ALA A 102 -14.35 -12.47 -12.93
C ALA A 102 -14.48 -11.28 -11.95
N ALA A 103 -13.85 -11.36 -10.78
CA ALA A 103 -13.86 -10.25 -9.81
C ALA A 103 -13.20 -9.01 -10.42
N ARG A 104 -14.02 -8.02 -10.78
CA ARG A 104 -13.58 -6.68 -11.18
C ARG A 104 -12.63 -6.14 -10.10
N LEU A 105 -11.51 -5.53 -10.50
CA LEU A 105 -10.68 -4.77 -9.55
C LEU A 105 -11.51 -3.67 -8.89
N PRO A 106 -11.30 -3.42 -7.58
CA PRO A 106 -12.05 -2.40 -6.87
C PRO A 106 -11.84 -1.03 -7.52
N GLY A 107 -12.88 -0.20 -7.50
CA GLY A 107 -12.74 1.21 -7.84
C GLY A 107 -11.82 1.93 -6.86
N ARG A 108 -11.40 3.17 -7.18
CA ARG A 108 -10.46 3.97 -6.37
C ARG A 108 -10.80 4.00 -4.87
N ARG A 109 -12.05 4.33 -4.51
CA ARG A 109 -12.50 4.36 -3.10
C ARG A 109 -12.51 2.97 -2.45
N GLU A 110 -12.96 1.97 -3.19
CA GLU A 110 -13.00 0.58 -2.70
C GLU A 110 -11.58 0.04 -2.46
N GLY A 111 -10.63 0.42 -3.32
CA GLY A 111 -9.22 0.07 -3.18
C GLY A 111 -8.58 0.71 -1.94
N LEU A 112 -8.85 1.99 -1.68
CA LEU A 112 -8.38 2.66 -0.46
C LEU A 112 -8.98 2.02 0.80
N ARG A 113 -10.30 1.75 0.81
CA ARG A 113 -10.93 1.04 1.95
C ARG A 113 -10.40 -0.37 2.14
N LEU A 114 -10.03 -1.06 1.06
CA LEU A 114 -9.36 -2.37 1.14
C LEU A 114 -7.99 -2.26 1.81
N ILE A 115 -7.18 -1.28 1.41
CA ILE A 115 -5.88 -1.01 2.03
C ILE A 115 -6.06 -0.67 3.51
N GLN A 116 -6.98 0.22 3.86
CA GLN A 116 -7.31 0.53 5.26
C GLN A 116 -7.70 -0.74 6.03
N ALA A 117 -8.58 -1.57 5.49
CA ALA A 117 -9.01 -2.80 6.16
C ALA A 117 -7.84 -3.75 6.44
N ILE A 118 -6.85 -3.83 5.55
CA ILE A 118 -5.62 -4.62 5.77
C ILE A 118 -4.88 -4.11 7.01
N TYR A 119 -4.65 -2.80 7.13
CA TYR A 119 -3.97 -2.24 8.28
C TYR A 119 -4.80 -2.31 9.57
N ASP A 120 -6.12 -2.18 9.49
CA ASP A 120 -7.02 -2.38 10.63
C ASP A 120 -6.97 -3.82 11.17
N GLN A 121 -6.77 -4.81 10.30
CA GLN A 121 -6.58 -6.21 10.74
C GLN A 121 -5.20 -6.44 11.36
N LEU A 122 -4.19 -5.69 10.89
CA LEU A 122 -2.81 -5.84 11.34
C LEU A 122 -2.52 -5.07 12.62
N ALA A 123 -3.21 -3.96 12.86
CA ALA A 123 -2.97 -3.09 14.00
C ALA A 123 -3.58 -3.63 15.29
N THR A 124 -2.79 -3.57 16.37
CA THR A 124 -3.31 -3.78 17.72
C THR A 124 -4.10 -2.56 18.19
N SER A 125 -4.94 -2.72 19.21
CA SER A 125 -5.78 -1.64 19.74
C SER A 125 -5.03 -0.43 20.31
N SER A 126 -3.72 -0.55 20.53
CA SER A 126 -2.84 0.51 21.01
C SER A 126 -2.02 1.18 19.91
N GLU A 127 -1.93 0.59 18.73
CA GLU A 127 -1.19 1.15 17.61
C GLU A 127 -2.07 2.12 16.82
N THR A 128 -1.47 3.20 16.35
CA THR A 128 -2.14 4.21 15.55
C THR A 128 -1.27 4.59 14.37
N TYR A 129 -1.89 4.75 13.22
CA TYR A 129 -1.22 5.08 11.97
C TYR A 129 -2.04 6.13 11.21
N ARG A 130 -1.37 6.92 10.37
CA ARG A 130 -2.03 7.91 9.50
C ARG A 130 -2.34 7.30 8.14
N LEU A 131 -3.48 7.66 7.57
CA LEU A 131 -3.85 7.31 6.21
C LEU A 131 -3.80 8.56 5.34
N ILE A 132 -2.97 8.54 4.31
CA ILE A 132 -2.76 9.67 3.41
C ILE A 132 -2.97 9.19 1.98
N VAL A 133 -3.73 9.95 1.20
CA VAL A 133 -3.91 9.69 -0.23
C VAL A 133 -3.61 10.95 -1.04
N VAL A 134 -2.78 10.80 -2.07
CA VAL A 134 -2.45 11.84 -3.04
C VAL A 134 -3.00 11.42 -4.39
N ASP A 135 -4.02 12.13 -4.87
CA ASP A 135 -4.79 11.77 -6.07
C ASP A 135 -5.34 13.04 -6.72
N ASP A 136 -5.34 13.12 -8.06
CA ASP A 136 -5.86 14.25 -8.82
C ASP A 136 -7.40 14.33 -8.77
N VAL A 137 -8.06 13.24 -8.38
CA VAL A 137 -9.50 13.20 -8.12
C VAL A 137 -9.79 13.56 -6.67
N ASP A 138 -10.82 14.36 -6.46
CA ASP A 138 -11.35 14.66 -5.13
C ASP A 138 -11.75 13.37 -4.40
N LEU A 139 -11.10 13.11 -3.26
CA LEU A 139 -11.33 11.99 -2.36
C LEU A 139 -11.63 12.46 -0.92
N SER A 140 -11.97 13.74 -0.74
CA SER A 140 -12.34 14.30 0.57
C SER A 140 -13.53 13.58 1.19
N ASP A 141 -14.33 12.86 0.40
CA ASP A 141 -15.40 11.98 0.89
C ASP A 141 -14.92 10.84 1.80
N LEU A 142 -13.60 10.56 1.83
CA LEU A 142 -12.96 9.57 2.70
C LEU A 142 -12.41 10.15 4.01
N GLU A 143 -12.42 11.47 4.20
CA GLU A 143 -11.92 12.09 5.44
C GLU A 143 -12.66 11.60 6.71
N PRO A 144 -13.99 11.38 6.70
CA PRO A 144 -14.68 10.78 7.85
C PRO A 144 -14.20 9.36 8.20
N ASP A 145 -13.63 8.64 7.23
CA ASP A 145 -13.05 7.31 7.41
C ASP A 145 -11.59 7.39 7.90
N GLY A 146 -11.06 8.59 8.16
CA GLY A 146 -9.72 8.84 8.71
C GLY A 146 -8.63 9.15 7.68
N TRP A 147 -8.98 9.27 6.41
CA TRP A 147 -8.03 9.62 5.35
C TRP A 147 -7.71 11.11 5.34
N THR A 148 -6.46 11.46 5.09
CA THR A 148 -6.05 12.81 4.67
C THR A 148 -5.87 12.80 3.16
N HIS A 149 -6.70 13.55 2.43
CA HIS A 149 -6.57 13.69 0.98
C HIS A 149 -5.72 14.93 0.65
N TYR A 150 -4.85 14.78 -0.34
CA TYR A 150 -4.19 15.87 -1.02
C TYR A 150 -4.40 15.77 -2.52
N LEU A 151 -4.63 16.92 -3.16
CA LEU A 151 -4.31 17.06 -4.57
C LEU A 151 -2.78 17.07 -4.75
N PRO A 152 -2.25 16.64 -5.90
CA PRO A 152 -0.80 16.48 -6.09
C PRO A 152 0.01 17.75 -5.80
N TRP A 153 -0.46 18.90 -6.28
CA TRP A 153 0.19 20.21 -6.06
C TRP A 153 0.06 20.69 -4.61
N ASP A 154 -1.08 20.45 -3.96
CA ASP A 154 -1.26 20.81 -2.55
C ASP A 154 -0.36 19.96 -1.64
N PHE A 155 -0.10 18.71 -2.02
CA PHE A 155 0.88 17.85 -1.33
C PHE A 155 2.30 18.40 -1.46
N VAL A 156 2.71 18.81 -2.67
CA VAL A 156 4.04 19.40 -2.89
C VAL A 156 4.21 20.67 -2.08
N ASP A 157 3.25 21.60 -2.16
CA ASP A 157 3.25 22.83 -1.36
C ASP A 157 3.35 22.53 0.14
N ALA A 158 2.58 21.54 0.62
CA ALA A 158 2.57 21.16 2.03
C ALA A 158 3.92 20.58 2.49
N VAL A 159 4.57 19.76 1.67
CA VAL A 159 5.89 19.17 1.97
C VAL A 159 6.97 20.24 1.98
N GLU A 160 6.99 21.12 0.98
CA GLU A 160 7.99 22.20 0.90
C GLU A 160 7.83 23.19 2.06
N ALA A 161 6.60 23.43 2.51
CA ALA A 161 6.32 24.23 3.70
C ALA A 161 6.59 23.49 5.04
N GLY A 162 6.88 22.19 5.02
CA GLY A 162 7.04 21.36 6.23
C GLY A 162 5.74 21.21 7.03
N THR A 163 4.59 21.28 6.36
CA THR A 163 3.24 21.19 6.94
C THR A 163 2.48 19.92 6.54
N ALA A 164 3.06 19.11 5.65
CA ALA A 164 2.49 17.82 5.28
C ALA A 164 2.42 16.88 6.50
N SER A 165 1.44 15.97 6.50
CA SER A 165 1.30 14.91 7.51
C SER A 165 2.39 13.82 7.44
N ILE A 166 3.46 14.06 6.68
CA ILE A 166 4.60 13.18 6.45
C ILE A 166 5.89 13.99 6.27
N ASP A 167 6.98 13.48 6.83
CA ASP A 167 8.30 14.09 6.71
C ASP A 167 9.04 13.56 5.47
N LEU A 168 9.56 14.48 4.66
CA LEU A 168 10.37 14.20 3.47
C LEU A 168 11.65 15.05 3.52
N PRO A 169 12.81 14.51 3.11
CA PRO A 169 14.02 15.31 3.00
C PRO A 169 13.86 16.30 1.84
N VAL A 170 13.86 17.60 2.14
CA VAL A 170 13.89 18.67 1.14
C VAL A 170 15.25 19.38 1.21
N PRO A 171 16.00 19.55 0.10
CA PRO A 171 15.79 18.95 -1.21
C PRO A 171 16.40 17.53 -1.28
N LEU A 172 15.72 16.59 -1.94
CA LEU A 172 16.37 15.40 -2.48
C LEU A 172 17.28 15.86 -3.62
N GLU A 173 18.52 16.26 -3.31
CA GLU A 173 19.52 16.62 -4.32
C GLU A 173 19.78 15.41 -5.24
N GLN A 174 19.09 15.42 -6.39
CA GLN A 174 19.20 14.51 -7.53
C GLN A 174 18.69 13.06 -7.30
N PRO A 175 17.55 12.69 -7.93
CA PRO A 175 16.96 11.32 -7.94
C PRO A 175 17.87 10.19 -8.43
N THR A 176 19.05 10.50 -8.97
CA THR A 176 19.82 9.63 -9.86
C THR A 176 20.87 8.76 -9.17
N ASN A 177 21.08 8.89 -7.85
CA ASN A 177 22.16 8.19 -7.15
C ASN A 177 21.75 7.20 -6.06
N VAL A 178 20.45 6.89 -5.92
CA VAL A 178 20.10 5.64 -5.24
C VAL A 178 20.45 4.52 -6.21
N LEU A 179 21.50 3.74 -5.88
CA LEU A 179 21.83 2.49 -6.58
C LEU A 179 20.68 1.51 -6.37
N LEU A 180 19.66 1.61 -7.22
CA LEU A 180 18.43 0.81 -7.22
C LEU A 180 18.65 -0.63 -7.72
N THR A 181 19.76 -1.27 -7.33
CA THR A 181 20.02 -2.70 -7.50
C THR A 181 21.08 -3.15 -6.48
N GLY A 182 20.71 -3.20 -5.20
CA GLY A 182 21.31 -4.21 -4.33
C GLY A 182 20.99 -5.59 -4.92
N PRO A 183 21.93 -6.56 -4.95
CA PRO A 183 21.76 -7.87 -5.62
C PRO A 183 20.63 -8.76 -5.05
N GLU A 184 19.86 -8.25 -4.09
CA GLU A 184 18.76 -8.94 -3.42
C GLU A 184 17.37 -8.34 -3.74
N CYS A 185 17.28 -7.27 -4.55
CA CYS A 185 15.98 -6.73 -4.99
C CYS A 185 15.61 -7.36 -6.35
N PRO A 186 14.53 -8.16 -6.45
CA PRO A 186 14.16 -8.80 -7.71
C PRO A 186 13.74 -7.75 -8.74
N GLU A 187 14.38 -7.77 -9.92
CA GLU A 187 14.08 -6.87 -11.07
C GLU A 187 12.60 -6.89 -11.50
N THR A 188 11.89 -7.96 -11.15
CA THR A 188 10.46 -8.12 -11.30
C THR A 188 9.94 -8.99 -10.16
N TYR A 189 8.88 -8.57 -9.47
CA TYR A 189 8.10 -9.52 -8.68
C TYR A 189 7.50 -10.56 -9.65
N PRO A 190 7.67 -11.87 -9.39
CA PRO A 190 7.05 -12.88 -10.24
C PRO A 190 5.55 -12.60 -10.30
N SER A 191 4.96 -12.68 -11.49
CA SER A 191 3.51 -12.71 -11.63
C SER A 191 2.99 -13.79 -10.70
N VAL A 192 2.18 -13.40 -9.70
CA VAL A 192 1.57 -14.36 -8.80
C VAL A 192 0.66 -15.22 -9.65
N ASP A 193 1.05 -16.49 -9.83
CA ASP A 193 0.23 -17.50 -10.47
C ASP A 193 -0.96 -17.76 -9.54
N PHE A 194 -2.08 -17.11 -9.82
CA PHE A 194 -3.32 -17.24 -9.05
C PHE A 194 -3.90 -18.67 -9.09
N ASP A 195 -3.38 -19.54 -9.96
CA ASP A 195 -3.80 -20.94 -10.08
C ASP A 195 -2.90 -21.92 -9.31
N ARG A 196 -1.81 -21.44 -8.69
CA ARG A 196 -0.94 -22.28 -7.85
C ARG A 196 -1.03 -21.89 -6.38
N PRO A 197 -1.46 -22.80 -5.48
CA PRO A 197 -1.22 -22.61 -4.06
C PRO A 197 0.30 -22.50 -3.86
N GLY A 198 0.75 -21.39 -3.26
CA GLY A 198 2.16 -21.21 -2.90
C GLY A 198 2.67 -22.38 -2.06
N PRO A 199 3.97 -22.68 -2.08
CA PRO A 199 4.51 -23.82 -1.38
C PRO A 199 4.33 -23.61 0.12
N LEU A 200 3.36 -24.33 0.72
CA LEU A 200 3.36 -24.64 2.14
C LEU A 200 4.62 -25.47 2.41
N GLN A 201 5.74 -24.80 2.72
CA GLN A 201 6.88 -25.47 3.30
C GLN A 201 6.56 -25.74 4.76
N HIS A 202 5.99 -26.91 5.01
CA HIS A 202 5.99 -27.51 6.33
C HIS A 202 7.44 -27.80 6.74
N GLN A 203 7.91 -27.16 7.80
CA GLN A 203 8.77 -27.77 8.81
C GLN A 203 8.30 -27.36 10.19
#